data_AF-A0A7S1KSW4-F1
#
_entry.id   AF-A0A7S1KSW4-F1
#
_cell.length_a   1.000
_cell.length_b   1.000
_cell.length_c   1.000
_cell.angle_alpha   90.00
_cell.angle_beta   90.00
_cell.angle_gamma   90.00
#
_symmetry.space_group_name_H-M   'P 1'
#
loop_
_entity.id
_entity.type
_entity.pdbx_description
1 polymer ?
#
loop_
_entity_poly.entity_id
_entity_poly.type
_entity_poly.pdbx_seq_one_letter_code
_entity_poly.pdbx_strand_id
1 'polypeptide(L)'
;GKTRSSMLDDETVAPIFEDMEVRIMENDAPETLLKLVHQRPNFYSLFAIGPLTNISLVLKKDPEWFNKLRHVYFMAGNFICEGNTPNEVSEWNLFADPL
;
A
#
# COMPACT_ATOMS: atom_id res chain seq x y z
N GLY A 1 -27.26 10.20 -12.84
CA GLY A 1 -26.72 9.27 -11.83
C GLY A 1 -26.64 7.90 -12.46
N LYS A 2 -25.42 7.40 -12.72
CA LYS A 2 -25.22 6.02 -13.15
C LYS A 2 -24.87 5.21 -11.89
N THR A 3 -25.64 4.16 -11.61
CA THR A 3 -25.39 3.23 -10.51
C THR A 3 -24.12 2.43 -10.78
N ARG A 4 -23.44 2.06 -9.69
CA ARG A 4 -22.14 1.37 -9.62
C ARG A 4 -22.03 0.10 -10.50
N SER A 5 -23.16 -0.51 -10.85
CA SER A 5 -23.26 -1.67 -11.74
C SER A 5 -22.86 -1.38 -13.19
N SER A 6 -23.05 -0.14 -13.68
CA SER A 6 -22.88 0.20 -15.10
C SER A 6 -21.45 0.56 -15.52
N MET A 7 -20.47 0.45 -14.62
CA MET A 7 -19.03 0.65 -14.93
C MET A 7 -18.27 -0.67 -15.10
N LEU A 8 -18.89 -1.81 -14.79
CA LEU A 8 -18.24 -3.13 -14.81
C LEU A 8 -18.48 -3.89 -16.12
N ASP A 9 -19.33 -3.36 -17.01
CA ASP A 9 -19.68 -3.98 -18.29
C ASP A 9 -18.79 -3.49 -19.45
N ASP A 10 -17.70 -2.78 -19.17
CA ASP A 10 -16.76 -2.30 -20.18
C ASP A 10 -15.70 -3.38 -20.43
N GLU A 11 -15.91 -4.18 -21.49
CA GLU A 11 -14.97 -5.20 -21.98
C GLU A 11 -13.55 -4.65 -22.30
N THR A 12 -13.33 -3.33 -22.17
CA THR A 12 -12.00 -2.69 -22.30
C THR A 12 -11.13 -2.79 -21.06
N VAL A 13 -11.66 -3.23 -19.90
CA VAL A 13 -10.81 -3.59 -18.74
C VAL A 13 -10.25 -5.00 -18.97
N ALA A 14 -9.44 -5.15 -20.02
CA ALA A 14 -8.62 -6.33 -20.19
C ALA A 14 -7.83 -6.58 -18.89
N PRO A 15 -7.65 -7.84 -18.48
CA PRO A 15 -7.32 -8.21 -17.11
C PRO A 15 -5.86 -7.87 -16.84
N ILE A 16 -5.66 -6.72 -16.19
CA ILE A 16 -4.36 -6.12 -15.81
C ILE A 16 -3.47 -7.09 -15.00
N PHE A 17 -4.02 -8.22 -14.56
CA PHE A 17 -3.40 -9.15 -13.63
C PHE A 17 -3.30 -10.60 -14.14
N GLU A 18 -3.66 -10.89 -15.40
CA GLU A 18 -3.63 -12.27 -15.93
C GLU A 18 -2.23 -12.90 -15.87
N ASP A 19 -1.17 -12.10 -16.00
CA ASP A 19 0.23 -12.56 -15.95
C ASP A 19 0.95 -12.21 -14.63
N MET A 20 0.22 -11.87 -13.56
CA MET A 20 0.86 -11.54 -12.28
C MET A 20 1.36 -12.82 -11.58
N GLU A 21 2.68 -13.03 -11.57
CA GLU A 21 3.29 -14.04 -10.72
C GLU A 21 3.27 -13.61 -9.25
N VAL A 22 2.37 -14.19 -8.47
CA VAL A 22 2.38 -14.06 -7.01
C VAL A 22 3.43 -15.00 -6.44
N ARG A 23 4.44 -14.43 -5.78
CA ARG A 23 5.49 -15.18 -5.09
C ARG A 23 5.32 -15.04 -3.59
N ILE A 24 5.13 -16.16 -2.91
CA ILE A 24 5.15 -16.22 -1.44
C ILE A 24 6.62 -16.28 -1.01
N MET A 25 7.02 -15.34 -0.18
CA MET A 25 8.38 -15.25 0.35
C MET A 25 8.46 -16.02 1.68
N GLU A 26 9.62 -16.62 1.96
CA GLU A 26 9.83 -17.38 3.22
C GLU A 26 9.88 -16.48 4.46
N ASN A 27 10.42 -15.26 4.31
CA ASN A 27 10.51 -14.30 5.42
C ASN A 27 9.22 -13.50 5.56
N ASP A 28 9.00 -12.92 6.75
CA ASP A 28 7.92 -11.96 6.95
C ASP A 28 8.06 -10.72 6.06
N ALA A 29 6.98 -9.94 5.94
CA ALA A 29 6.95 -8.76 5.10
C ALA A 29 7.99 -7.69 5.52
N PRO A 30 8.12 -7.31 6.80
CA PRO A 30 9.14 -6.33 7.21
C PRO A 30 10.57 -6.74 6.85
N GLU A 31 10.96 -7.98 7.12
CA GLU A 31 12.29 -8.50 6.83
C GLU A 31 12.54 -8.57 5.32
N THR A 32 11.53 -8.99 4.55
CA THR A 32 11.63 -9.01 3.08
C THR A 32 11.80 -7.61 2.50
N LEU A 33 11.02 -6.63 2.98
CA LEU A 33 11.10 -5.23 2.54
C LEU A 33 12.49 -4.63 2.82
N LEU A 34 13.04 -4.86 4.02
CA LEU A 34 14.40 -4.45 4.38
C LEU A 34 15.43 -5.06 3.43
N LYS A 35 15.42 -6.39 3.28
CA LYS A 35 16.38 -7.12 2.42
C LYS A 35 16.35 -6.62 0.98
N LEU A 36 15.16 -6.50 0.37
CA LEU A 36 15.03 -6.10 -1.03
C LEU A 36 15.56 -4.67 -1.24
N VAL A 37 15.12 -3.71 -0.42
CA VAL A 37 15.51 -2.30 -0.60
C VAL A 37 16.98 -2.08 -0.29
N HIS A 38 17.57 -2.79 0.67
CA HIS A 38 19.02 -2.73 0.94
C HIS A 38 19.85 -3.35 -0.18
N GLN A 39 19.36 -4.39 -0.85
CA GLN A 39 20.07 -5.00 -1.99
C GLN A 39 20.16 -4.06 -3.19
N ARG A 40 19.13 -3.23 -3.42
CA ARG A 40 19.10 -2.25 -4.51
C ARG A 40 18.46 -0.92 -4.07
N PRO A 41 19.22 -0.04 -3.39
CA PRO A 41 18.74 1.28 -3.02
C PRO A 41 18.35 2.10 -4.26
N ASN A 42 17.31 2.92 -4.13
CA ASN A 42 16.73 3.79 -5.18
C ASN A 42 16.19 3.06 -6.40
N PHE A 43 16.00 1.74 -6.33
CA PHE A 43 15.43 0.93 -7.41
C PHE A 43 13.92 0.74 -7.24
N TYR A 44 13.49 0.32 -6.05
CA TYR A 44 12.10 -0.03 -5.77
C TYR A 44 11.23 1.20 -5.51
N SER A 45 10.00 1.18 -6.01
CA SER A 45 8.94 2.11 -5.63
C SER A 45 7.92 1.37 -4.76
N LEU A 46 7.50 1.99 -3.66
CA LEU A 46 6.56 1.41 -2.71
C LEU A 46 5.14 1.89 -3.01
N PHE A 47 4.19 0.96 -3.09
CA PHE A 47 2.76 1.23 -3.17
C PHE A 47 2.07 0.63 -1.95
N ALA A 48 1.75 1.46 -0.96
CA ALA A 48 1.08 1.04 0.27
C ALA A 48 -0.43 1.32 0.18
N ILE A 49 -1.19 0.28 -0.14
CA ILE A 49 -2.66 0.34 -0.32
C ILE A 49 -3.43 -0.32 0.83
N GLY A 50 -2.75 -0.63 1.93
CA GLY A 50 -3.31 -1.21 3.15
C GLY A 50 -2.70 -0.57 4.40
N PRO A 51 -3.00 -1.10 5.60
CA PRO A 51 -2.43 -0.61 6.85
C PRO A 51 -0.90 -0.62 6.85
N LEU A 52 -0.29 0.36 7.50
CA LEU A 52 1.15 0.65 7.39
C LEU A 52 2.01 -0.14 8.39
N THR A 53 1.46 -1.14 9.07
CA THR A 53 2.13 -1.85 10.18
C THR A 53 3.45 -2.48 9.76
N ASN A 54 3.49 -3.10 8.58
CA ASN A 54 4.72 -3.69 8.04
C ASN A 54 5.81 -2.63 7.84
N ILE A 55 5.43 -1.42 7.40
CA ILE A 55 6.35 -0.30 7.19
C ILE A 55 6.80 0.26 8.54
N SER A 56 5.89 0.40 9.52
CA SER A 56 6.22 0.81 10.88
C SER A 56 7.29 -0.11 11.50
N LEU A 57 7.16 -1.43 11.33
CA LEU A 57 8.15 -2.40 11.80
C LEU A 57 9.51 -2.28 11.08
N VAL A 58 9.51 -1.94 9.79
CA VAL A 58 10.74 -1.65 9.05
C VAL A 58 11.44 -0.41 9.59
N LEU A 59 10.71 0.68 9.79
CA LEU A 59 11.26 1.96 10.27
C LEU A 59 11.82 1.87 11.70
N LYS A 60 11.26 0.98 12.54
CA LYS A 60 11.83 0.68 13.87
C LYS A 60 13.23 0.07 13.77
N LYS A 61 13.53 -0.69 12.72
CA LYS A 61 14.84 -1.29 12.46
C LYS A 61 15.78 -0.35 11.69
N ASP A 62 15.25 0.40 10.73
CA ASP A 62 15.99 1.33 9.87
C ASP A 62 15.20 2.62 9.65
N PRO A 63 15.40 3.67 10.47
CA PRO A 63 14.67 4.93 10.35
C PRO A 63 14.90 5.66 9.03
N GLU A 64 16.03 5.40 8.37
CA GLU A 64 16.43 5.99 7.10
C GLU A 64 15.99 5.12 5.90
N TRP A 65 15.10 4.15 6.11
CA TRP A 65 14.70 3.21 5.06
C TRP A 65 13.98 3.88 3.89
N PHE A 66 13.14 4.89 4.15
CA PHE A 66 12.45 5.64 3.10
C PHE A 66 13.41 6.34 2.13
N ASN A 67 14.58 6.76 2.61
CA ASN A 67 15.60 7.42 1.78
C ASN A 67 16.27 6.47 0.79
N LYS A 68 16.01 5.17 0.89
CA LYS A 68 16.52 4.13 0.01
C LYS A 68 15.48 3.68 -1.03
N LEU A 69 14.27 4.24 -0.99
CA LEU A 69 13.23 3.98 -1.99
C LEU A 69 13.29 5.04 -3.10
N ARG A 70 12.94 4.63 -4.32
CA ARG A 70 12.85 5.56 -5.46
C ARG A 70 11.66 6.50 -5.29
N HIS A 71 10.49 5.93 -5.03
CA HIS A 71 9.24 6.64 -4.83
C HIS A 71 8.39 5.92 -3.79
N VAL A 72 7.54 6.66 -3.11
CA VAL A 72 6.57 6.14 -2.15
C VAL A 72 5.20 6.68 -2.49
N TYR A 73 4.24 5.77 -2.66
CA TYR A 73 2.84 6.07 -2.89
C TYR A 73 2.03 5.35 -1.82
N PHE A 74 1.11 6.05 -1.18
CA PHE A 74 0.20 5.44 -0.21
C PHE A 74 -1.23 5.92 -0.43
N MET A 75 -2.18 5.02 -0.26
CA MET A 75 -3.61 5.33 -0.22
C MET A 75 -3.99 5.47 1.25
N ALA A 76 -4.03 6.71 1.73
CA ALA A 76 -4.30 6.98 3.13
C ALA A 76 -4.93 8.37 3.33
N GLY A 77 -5.73 8.48 4.38
CA GLY A 77 -6.23 9.75 4.88
C GLY A 77 -7.44 10.33 4.16
N ASN A 78 -8.07 11.29 4.83
CA ASN A 78 -9.22 12.07 4.38
C ASN A 78 -9.03 13.52 4.90
N PHE A 79 -8.96 14.51 4.00
CA PHE A 79 -8.65 15.90 4.38
C PHE A 79 -9.85 16.84 4.32
N ILE A 80 -10.67 16.72 3.27
CA ILE A 80 -11.88 17.55 3.05
C ILE A 80 -13.04 16.63 2.65
N CYS A 81 -13.15 15.50 3.35
CA CYS A 81 -14.22 14.53 3.15
C CYS A 81 -14.44 13.70 4.42
N GLU A 82 -15.63 13.13 4.53
CA GLU A 82 -15.96 12.16 5.57
C GLU A 82 -15.05 10.93 5.46
N GLY A 83 -14.69 10.40 6.62
CA GLY A 83 -13.97 9.13 6.74
C GLY A 83 -14.84 7.95 6.32
N ASN A 84 -14.21 6.82 6.02
CA ASN A 84 -14.88 5.58 5.64
C ASN A 84 -14.88 4.53 6.79
N THR A 85 -14.77 5.01 8.02
CA THR A 85 -14.69 4.22 9.26
C THR A 85 -15.91 4.47 10.16
N PRO A 86 -16.16 3.64 11.19
CA PRO A 86 -17.34 3.80 12.06
C PRO A 86 -17.42 5.12 12.82
N ASN A 87 -16.30 5.84 12.99
CA ASN A 87 -16.26 7.15 13.63
C ASN A 87 -16.41 8.30 12.61
N GLU A 88 -16.56 8.01 11.31
CA GLU A 88 -16.78 8.96 10.21
C GLU A 88 -15.70 10.03 10.00
N VAL A 89 -14.61 9.99 10.77
CA VAL A 89 -13.54 10.98 10.74
C VAL A 89 -12.24 10.48 10.15
N SER A 90 -12.06 9.17 10.02
CA SER A 90 -10.79 8.56 9.61
C SER A 90 -10.92 7.79 8.31
N GLU A 91 -9.84 7.74 7.55
CA GLU A 91 -9.68 6.77 6.47
C GLU A 91 -9.23 5.42 7.05
N TRP A 92 -9.71 4.32 6.47
CA TRP A 92 -9.61 2.97 7.01
C TRP A 92 -8.18 2.48 7.22
N ASN A 93 -7.25 2.71 6.28
CA ASN A 93 -5.86 2.29 6.41
C ASN A 93 -5.17 3.00 7.58
N LEU A 94 -5.49 4.27 7.85
CA LEU A 94 -5.01 5.00 9.04
C LEU A 94 -5.74 4.58 10.32
N PHE A 95 -7.05 4.32 10.25
CA PHE A 95 -7.84 3.90 11.39
C PHE A 95 -7.44 2.51 11.91
N ALA A 96 -7.08 1.60 10.99
CA ALA A 96 -6.61 0.26 11.32
C ALA A 96 -5.24 0.25 11.99
N ASP A 97 -4.39 1.25 11.72
CA ASP A 97 -3.05 1.37 12.29
C ASP A 97 -2.70 2.84 12.59
N PRO A 98 -3.22 3.40 13.68
CA PRO A 98 -3.09 4.83 13.97
C PRO A 98 -1.77 5.22 14.69
N LEU A 99 -0.90 4.26 15.02
CA LEU A 99 0.22 4.44 15.98
C LEU A 99 1.62 4.12 15.42
#